data_AF-A0A3S8U7I2-F1
#
_entry.id   AF-A0A3S8U7I2-F1
#
_cell.length_a   1.000
_cell.length_b   1.000
_cell.length_c   1.000
_cell.angle_alpha   90.00
_cell.angle_beta   90.00
_cell.angle_gamma   90.00
#
_symmetry.space_group_name_H-M   'P 1'
#
loop_
_entity.id
_entity.type
_entity.pdbx_description
1 polymer ?
#
loop_
_entity_poly.entity_id
_entity_poly.type
_entity_poly.pdbx_seq_one_letter_code
_entity_poly.pdbx_strand_id
1 'polypeptide(L)'
;MDEFVVLDPAVSGDLVGYLMDIAAREVVPPALTTFAIEMVHNVETETVPLLPGTPILGARRCYRLNSNYAKPCLISRPTEFKAGGHGANHAEITLDPHLYNFHLRFIDHDTCMARFHKSLERRLAGKTAEEQQAMQAGGWGWTSVEGTFTALSKRAPVAETVDHPAFRKAMLDDRILRPPFTLMGGGRPPDIYRLPDRFNGVF
;
A
#
# COMPACT_ATOMS: atom_id res chain seq x y z
N MET A 1 2.92 5.25 11.23
CA MET A 1 2.22 5.56 9.97
C MET A 1 2.79 4.60 8.93
N ASP A 2 1.95 3.96 8.12
CA ASP A 2 2.37 2.79 7.32
C ASP A 2 2.20 3.03 5.82
N GLU A 3 1.78 4.23 5.45
CA GLU A 3 1.31 4.57 4.12
C GLU A 3 1.68 6.02 3.81
N PHE A 4 2.19 6.30 2.62
CA PHE A 4 2.47 7.64 2.13
C PHE A 4 1.79 7.86 0.79
N VAL A 5 1.06 8.99 0.66
CA VAL A 5 0.60 9.47 -0.64
C VAL A 5 1.72 10.30 -1.25
N VAL A 6 2.12 9.94 -2.46
CA VAL A 6 3.24 10.53 -3.18
C VAL A 6 2.79 10.91 -4.58
N LEU A 7 3.15 12.12 -5.00
CA LEU A 7 3.04 12.56 -6.38
C LEU A 7 4.22 12.02 -7.19
N ASP A 8 3.97 11.58 -8.43
CA ASP A 8 5.05 11.18 -9.34
C ASP A 8 6.09 12.30 -9.47
N PRO A 9 7.37 12.07 -9.16
CA PRO A 9 8.41 13.08 -9.32
C PRO A 9 8.60 13.55 -10.77
N ALA A 10 8.14 12.78 -11.77
CA ALA A 10 8.12 13.24 -13.16
C ALA A 10 7.03 14.30 -13.44
N VAL A 11 6.04 14.46 -12.55
CA VAL A 11 4.95 15.44 -12.69
C VAL A 11 5.30 16.71 -11.94
N SER A 12 5.59 16.62 -10.64
CA SER A 12 6.00 17.75 -9.81
C SER A 12 6.54 17.27 -8.45
N GLY A 13 7.35 18.10 -7.80
CA GLY A 13 7.72 17.93 -6.38
C GLY A 13 6.75 18.60 -5.40
N ASP A 14 5.73 19.31 -5.90
CA ASP A 14 4.76 20.05 -5.09
C ASP A 14 3.40 19.31 -5.03
N LEU A 15 3.30 18.36 -4.09
CA LEU A 15 2.05 17.64 -3.83
C LEU A 15 0.92 18.60 -3.41
N VAL A 16 1.22 19.65 -2.64
CA VAL A 16 0.20 20.57 -2.14
C VAL A 16 -0.38 21.37 -3.30
N GLY A 17 0.46 21.98 -4.12
CA GLY A 17 0.03 22.69 -5.33
C GLY A 17 -0.79 21.80 -6.26
N TYR A 18 -0.33 20.57 -6.50
CA TYR A 18 -1.07 19.59 -7.32
C TYR A 18 -2.48 19.31 -6.77
N LEU A 19 -2.63 19.13 -5.46
CA LEU A 19 -3.94 18.91 -4.83
C LEU A 19 -4.81 20.18 -4.84
N MET A 20 -4.21 21.37 -4.70
CA MET A 20 -4.93 22.64 -4.80
C MET A 20 -5.50 22.85 -6.21
N ASP A 21 -4.74 22.49 -7.25
CA ASP A 21 -5.21 22.54 -8.65
C ASP A 21 -6.39 21.59 -8.87
N ILE A 22 -6.40 20.41 -8.24
CA ILE A 22 -7.56 19.52 -8.27
C ILE A 22 -8.76 20.14 -7.56
N ALA A 23 -8.55 20.73 -6.38
CA ALA A 23 -9.62 21.34 -5.59
C ALA A 23 -10.22 22.60 -6.26
N ALA A 24 -9.47 23.26 -7.15
CA ALA A 24 -9.92 24.43 -7.91
C ALA A 24 -10.73 24.09 -9.18
N ARG A 25 -10.86 22.81 -9.55
CA ARG A 25 -11.64 22.39 -10.73
C ARG A 25 -13.14 22.65 -10.52
N GLU A 26 -13.85 22.91 -11.61
CA GLU A 26 -15.32 23.04 -11.60
C GLU A 26 -15.99 21.78 -11.04
N VAL A 27 -15.47 20.61 -11.41
CA VAL A 27 -15.92 19.32 -10.90
C VAL A 27 -14.78 18.64 -10.15
N VAL A 28 -14.97 18.49 -8.83
CA VAL A 28 -14.05 17.77 -7.95
C VAL A 28 -14.66 16.41 -7.59
N PRO A 29 -13.95 15.28 -7.82
CA PRO A 29 -14.44 13.96 -7.42
C PRO A 29 -14.68 13.88 -5.91
N PRO A 30 -15.75 13.20 -5.45
CA PRO A 30 -16.07 13.10 -4.02
C PRO A 30 -14.98 12.38 -3.23
N ALA A 31 -14.34 11.39 -3.86
CA ALA A 31 -13.20 10.66 -3.34
C ALA A 31 -12.21 10.32 -4.47
N LEU A 32 -10.94 10.66 -4.24
CA LEU A 32 -9.83 10.19 -5.05
C LEU A 32 -9.16 9.02 -4.35
N THR A 33 -8.87 8.00 -5.14
CA THR A 33 -7.95 6.92 -4.79
C THR A 33 -6.65 7.09 -5.56
N THR A 34 -5.61 6.49 -5.05
CA THR A 34 -4.25 6.56 -5.58
C THR A 34 -3.81 5.17 -6.04
N PHE A 35 -2.83 5.13 -6.93
CA PHE A 35 -2.30 3.85 -7.40
C PHE A 35 -1.58 3.13 -6.27
N ALA A 36 -1.94 1.87 -6.05
CA ALA A 36 -1.52 1.13 -4.87
C ALA A 36 -0.18 0.41 -5.07
N ILE A 37 0.80 0.80 -4.26
CA ILE A 37 2.13 0.21 -4.22
C ILE A 37 2.33 -0.41 -2.84
N GLU A 38 2.54 -1.72 -2.78
CA GLU A 38 2.98 -2.37 -1.55
C GLU A 38 4.47 -2.64 -1.64
N MET A 39 5.24 -1.87 -0.88
CA MET A 39 6.70 -2.00 -0.85
C MET A 39 7.12 -3.33 -0.22
N VAL A 40 8.14 -3.95 -0.81
CA VAL A 40 8.69 -5.23 -0.40
C VAL A 40 10.20 -5.12 -0.40
N HIS A 41 10.82 -5.42 0.74
CA HIS A 41 12.26 -5.54 0.85
C HIS A 41 12.74 -6.83 0.18
N ASN A 42 13.55 -6.72 -0.88
CA ASN A 42 14.26 -7.85 -1.45
C ASN A 42 15.64 -7.97 -0.77
N VAL A 43 15.77 -8.95 0.13
CA VAL A 43 16.95 -9.09 1.01
C VAL A 43 18.23 -9.47 0.27
N GLU A 44 18.12 -10.01 -0.95
CA GLU A 44 19.27 -10.41 -1.76
C GLU A 44 19.84 -9.23 -2.57
N THR A 45 19.00 -8.27 -2.96
CA THR A 45 19.38 -7.17 -3.87
C THR A 45 19.38 -5.79 -3.20
N GLU A 46 18.67 -5.61 -2.10
CA GLU A 46 18.55 -4.34 -1.36
C GLU A 46 19.34 -4.38 -0.06
N THR A 47 20.63 -4.72 -0.15
CA THR A 47 21.49 -5.01 1.00
C THR A 47 21.89 -3.78 1.83
N VAL A 48 21.62 -2.57 1.32
CA VAL A 48 21.91 -1.33 2.04
C VAL A 48 20.89 -1.16 3.17
N PRO A 49 21.32 -0.98 4.44
CA PRO A 49 20.40 -0.79 5.55
C PRO A 49 19.65 0.55 5.44
N LEU A 50 18.41 0.59 5.93
CA LEU A 50 17.71 1.85 6.15
C LEU A 50 18.28 2.55 7.38
N LEU A 51 18.72 3.80 7.23
CA LEU A 51 19.25 4.60 8.33
C LEU A 51 18.20 5.61 8.81
N PRO A 52 18.13 5.90 10.11
CA PRO A 52 17.27 6.97 10.62
C PRO A 52 17.58 8.31 9.95
N GLY A 53 16.54 9.03 9.51
CA GLY A 53 16.66 10.35 8.90
C GLY A 53 17.09 10.36 7.43
N THR A 54 17.33 9.20 6.81
CA THR A 54 17.56 9.11 5.37
C THR A 54 16.30 8.68 4.64
N PRO A 55 16.11 9.09 3.37
CA PRO A 55 15.02 8.58 2.56
C PRO A 55 15.02 7.06 2.47
N ILE A 56 13.84 6.46 2.60
CA ILE A 56 13.55 5.05 2.35
C ILE A 56 13.74 4.72 0.87
N LEU A 57 13.17 5.55 -0.03
CA LEU A 57 13.23 5.29 -1.47
C LEU A 57 14.63 5.58 -2.00
N GLY A 58 15.23 4.57 -2.62
CA GLY A 58 16.64 4.52 -3.01
C GLY A 58 17.23 3.20 -2.58
N ALA A 59 17.35 3.00 -1.26
CA ALA A 59 17.73 1.71 -0.68
C ALA A 59 16.59 0.67 -0.78
N ARG A 60 15.34 1.11 -0.90
CA ARG A 60 14.16 0.26 -1.16
C ARG A 60 13.43 0.75 -2.40
N ARG A 61 13.24 -0.15 -3.37
CA ARG A 61 12.57 0.11 -4.65
C ARG A 61 11.73 -1.06 -5.11
N CYS A 62 11.89 -2.25 -4.53
CA CYS A 62 11.06 -3.40 -4.83
C CYS A 62 9.65 -3.27 -4.25
N TYR A 63 8.65 -3.69 -5.02
CA TYR A 63 7.24 -3.61 -4.62
C TYR A 63 6.38 -4.65 -5.35
N ARG A 64 5.16 -4.87 -4.85
CA ARG A 64 4.10 -5.60 -5.58
C ARG A 64 2.86 -4.74 -5.76
N LEU A 65 2.05 -5.12 -6.74
CA LEU A 65 0.72 -4.56 -6.95
C LEU A 65 -0.27 -5.15 -5.93
N ASN A 66 -1.04 -4.30 -5.27
CA ASN A 66 -2.09 -4.73 -4.34
C ASN A 66 -3.18 -3.68 -4.22
N SER A 67 -4.30 -3.89 -4.90
CA SER A 67 -5.40 -2.92 -4.96
C SER A 67 -6.09 -2.67 -3.63
N ASN A 68 -5.90 -3.53 -2.62
CA ASN A 68 -6.41 -3.26 -1.28
C ASN A 68 -5.81 -1.97 -0.69
N TYR A 69 -4.63 -1.53 -1.16
CA TYR A 69 -4.03 -0.27 -0.72
C TYR A 69 -4.40 0.93 -1.61
N ALA A 70 -5.25 0.74 -2.63
CA ALA A 70 -5.83 1.83 -3.41
C ALA A 70 -7.00 2.44 -2.62
N LYS A 71 -6.64 3.03 -1.48
CA LYS A 71 -7.59 3.58 -0.52
C LYS A 71 -8.11 4.93 -1.02
N PRO A 72 -9.43 5.17 -0.98
CA PRO A 72 -10.00 6.49 -1.24
C PRO A 72 -9.61 7.44 -0.09
N CYS A 73 -8.41 8.02 -0.13
CA CYS A 73 -7.82 8.75 1.01
C CYS A 73 -7.82 10.27 0.85
N LEU A 74 -8.19 10.77 -0.32
CA LEU A 74 -8.29 12.20 -0.62
C LEU A 74 -9.76 12.53 -0.91
N ILE A 75 -10.37 13.28 0.00
CA ILE A 75 -11.82 13.39 0.11
C ILE A 75 -12.26 14.84 -0.02
N SER A 76 -13.28 15.10 -0.84
CA SER A 76 -13.89 16.42 -1.01
C SER A 76 -15.34 16.51 -0.50
N ARG A 77 -15.96 15.37 -0.16
CA ARG A 77 -17.32 15.29 0.38
C ARG A 77 -17.39 14.37 1.61
N PRO A 78 -18.37 14.54 2.52
CA PRO A 78 -18.54 13.64 3.66
C PRO A 78 -18.50 12.16 3.22
N THR A 79 -17.64 11.37 3.88
CA THR A 79 -17.32 10.01 3.45
C THR A 79 -17.35 9.06 4.64
N GLU A 80 -18.04 7.94 4.47
CA GLU A 80 -17.92 6.79 5.37
C GLU A 80 -16.93 5.79 4.78
N PHE A 81 -16.01 5.34 5.62
CA PHE A 81 -15.00 4.37 5.23
C PHE A 81 -15.37 2.96 5.67
N LYS A 82 -15.13 2.00 4.79
CA LYS A 82 -15.04 0.60 5.20
C LYS A 82 -13.88 0.44 6.18
N ALA A 83 -14.00 -0.47 7.13
CA ALA A 83 -12.93 -0.83 8.07
C ALA A 83 -11.56 -0.95 7.35
N GLY A 84 -10.55 -0.28 7.90
CA GLY A 84 -9.20 -0.19 7.34
C GLY A 84 -9.02 0.85 6.22
N GLY A 85 -10.06 1.60 5.87
CA GLY A 85 -10.04 2.61 4.81
C GLY A 85 -10.04 2.03 3.39
N HIS A 86 -10.32 0.74 3.23
CA HIS A 86 -10.21 0.01 1.95
C HIS A 86 -11.30 0.36 0.92
N GLY A 87 -12.31 1.13 1.32
CA GLY A 87 -13.41 1.53 0.47
C GLY A 87 -14.19 2.68 1.08
N ALA A 88 -15.01 3.33 0.25
CA ALA A 88 -15.83 4.47 0.63
C ALA A 88 -17.28 4.26 0.19
N ASN A 89 -18.21 4.97 0.81
CA ASN A 89 -19.64 4.94 0.47
C ASN A 89 -20.02 5.76 -0.78
N HIS A 90 -19.04 6.19 -1.57
CA HIS A 90 -19.27 6.86 -2.85
C HIS A 90 -19.41 5.84 -3.98
N ALA A 91 -20.39 6.07 -4.86
CA ALA A 91 -20.50 5.34 -6.13
C ALA A 91 -19.33 5.69 -7.06
N GLU A 92 -18.89 6.95 -7.02
CA GLU A 92 -17.76 7.45 -7.79
C GLU A 92 -16.51 7.53 -6.90
N ILE A 93 -15.56 6.62 -7.15
CA ILE A 93 -14.18 6.72 -6.65
C ILE A 93 -13.28 6.85 -7.89
N THR A 94 -12.47 7.89 -7.91
CA THR A 94 -11.64 8.25 -9.07
C THR A 94 -10.19 7.93 -8.79
N LEU A 95 -9.55 7.13 -9.66
CA LEU A 95 -8.12 6.86 -9.58
C LEU A 95 -7.36 8.04 -10.17
N ASP A 96 -6.58 8.73 -9.36
CA ASP A 96 -5.66 9.76 -9.86
C ASP A 96 -4.49 9.11 -10.64
N PRO A 97 -4.13 9.63 -11.83
CA PRO A 97 -3.10 9.03 -12.65
C PRO A 97 -1.67 9.22 -12.12
N HIS A 98 -1.44 10.23 -11.29
CA HIS A 98 -0.12 10.70 -10.87
C HIS A 98 0.17 10.48 -9.37
N LEU A 99 -0.85 10.15 -8.59
CA LEU A 99 -0.70 9.86 -7.17
C LEU A 99 -0.58 8.36 -6.89
N TYR A 100 0.33 8.04 -5.98
CA TYR A 100 0.64 6.70 -5.52
C TYR A 100 0.47 6.61 -4.01
N ASN A 101 -0.13 5.52 -3.51
CA ASN A 101 -0.08 5.17 -2.10
C ASN A 101 0.95 4.07 -1.87
N PHE A 102 2.02 4.42 -1.17
CA PHE A 102 3.09 3.53 -0.77
C PHE A 102 2.80 2.91 0.58
N HIS A 103 2.35 1.66 0.60
CA HIS A 103 2.17 0.88 1.82
C HIS A 103 3.48 0.17 2.22
N LEU A 104 3.91 0.36 3.47
CA LEU A 104 5.26 0.08 3.95
C LEU A 104 5.36 -1.14 4.86
N ARG A 105 4.34 -1.99 4.96
CA ARG A 105 4.36 -3.13 5.90
C ARG A 105 5.56 -4.05 5.74
N PHE A 106 6.02 -4.27 4.50
CA PHE A 106 7.14 -5.17 4.18
C PHE A 106 8.37 -4.40 3.69
N ILE A 107 8.48 -3.10 4.00
CA ILE A 107 9.55 -2.21 3.51
C ILE A 107 10.95 -2.60 4.00
N ASP A 108 11.01 -3.26 5.15
CA ASP A 108 12.26 -3.66 5.79
C ASP A 108 11.99 -4.86 6.69
N HIS A 109 12.93 -5.81 6.73
CA HIS A 109 12.72 -7.09 7.42
C HIS A 109 12.59 -6.88 8.92
N ASP A 110 13.60 -6.25 9.52
CA ASP A 110 13.71 -6.11 10.97
C ASP A 110 12.59 -5.22 11.50
N THR A 111 12.29 -4.14 10.76
CA THR A 111 11.15 -3.28 11.05
C THR A 111 9.82 -4.04 10.98
N CYS A 112 9.62 -4.87 9.94
CA CYS A 112 8.41 -5.67 9.79
C CYS A 112 8.24 -6.65 10.95
N MET A 113 9.28 -7.42 11.28
CA MET A 113 9.26 -8.43 12.34
C MET A 113 9.07 -7.80 13.72
N ALA A 114 9.77 -6.70 14.02
CA ALA A 114 9.62 -6.00 15.29
C ALA A 114 8.17 -5.51 15.51
N ARG A 115 7.56 -4.93 14.47
CA ARG A 115 6.17 -4.47 14.52
C ARG A 115 5.19 -5.63 14.64
N PHE A 116 5.45 -6.71 13.93
CA PHE A 116 4.67 -7.93 14.02
C PHE A 116 4.70 -8.50 15.45
N HIS A 117 5.89 -8.73 16.03
CA HIS A 117 6.03 -9.25 17.40
C HIS A 117 5.36 -8.36 18.44
N LYS A 118 5.54 -7.04 18.37
CA LYS A 118 4.84 -6.10 19.28
C LYS A 118 3.32 -6.17 19.15
N SER A 119 2.82 -6.34 17.92
CA SER A 119 1.39 -6.50 17.67
C SER A 119 0.86 -7.86 18.16
N LEU A 120 1.71 -8.88 18.08
CA LEU A 120 1.49 -10.23 18.59
C LEU A 120 1.28 -10.21 20.11
N GLU A 121 2.27 -9.68 20.83
CA GLU A 121 2.29 -9.60 22.29
C GLU A 121 1.03 -8.90 22.81
N ARG A 122 0.65 -7.77 22.21
CA ARG A 122 -0.55 -7.02 22.59
C ARG A 122 -1.84 -7.81 22.42
N ARG A 123 -1.92 -8.67 21.40
CA ARG A 123 -3.13 -9.49 21.15
C ARG A 123 -3.19 -10.73 22.04
N LEU A 124 -2.03 -11.28 22.43
CA LEU A 124 -1.94 -12.42 23.35
C LEU A 124 -2.05 -12.00 24.82
N ALA A 125 -1.81 -10.73 25.13
CA ALA A 125 -1.90 -10.23 26.49
C ALA A 125 -3.28 -10.53 27.12
N GLY A 126 -3.27 -11.26 28.25
CA GLY A 126 -4.47 -11.66 28.97
C GLY A 126 -5.21 -12.88 28.40
N LYS A 127 -4.65 -13.57 27.40
CA LYS A 127 -5.24 -14.79 26.81
C LYS A 127 -4.73 -16.07 27.44
N THR A 128 -5.62 -17.04 27.69
CA THR A 128 -5.24 -18.38 28.19
C THR A 128 -4.55 -19.20 27.12
N ALA A 129 -3.83 -20.26 27.49
CA ALA A 129 -3.12 -21.12 26.54
C ALA A 129 -4.07 -21.71 25.47
N GLU A 130 -5.29 -22.11 25.86
CA GLU A 130 -6.31 -22.63 24.96
C GLU A 130 -6.78 -21.57 23.96
N GLU A 131 -7.01 -20.33 24.41
CA GLU A 131 -7.36 -19.22 23.52
C GLU A 131 -6.24 -18.94 22.52
N GLN A 132 -4.98 -18.93 22.97
CA GLN A 132 -3.84 -18.69 22.09
C GLN A 132 -3.70 -19.80 21.04
N GLN A 133 -3.88 -21.06 21.44
CA GLN A 133 -3.80 -22.21 20.53
C GLN A 133 -4.94 -22.20 19.50
N ALA A 134 -6.16 -21.82 19.91
CA ALA A 134 -7.29 -21.63 18.99
C ALA A 134 -7.04 -20.49 18.00
N MET A 135 -6.44 -19.38 18.45
CA MET A 135 -6.07 -18.26 17.58
C MET A 135 -5.00 -18.65 16.55
N GLN A 136 -4.03 -19.48 16.94
CA GLN A 136 -3.00 -20.01 16.03
C GLN A 136 -3.58 -20.98 15.00
N ALA A 137 -4.44 -21.91 15.44
CA ALA A 137 -5.09 -22.88 14.56
C ALA A 137 -6.04 -22.23 13.54
N GLY A 138 -6.65 -21.10 13.90
CA GLY A 138 -7.56 -20.34 13.04
C GLY A 138 -6.90 -19.64 11.84
N GLY A 139 -5.59 -19.76 11.65
CA GLY A 139 -4.89 -19.22 10.48
C GLY A 139 -5.01 -17.70 10.33
N TRP A 140 -5.38 -17.00 11.41
CA TRP A 140 -5.27 -15.55 11.48
C TRP A 140 -3.83 -15.16 11.17
N GLY A 141 -3.58 -13.91 10.75
CA GLY A 141 -2.29 -13.42 10.20
C GLY A 141 -1.02 -13.50 11.08
N TRP A 142 -0.90 -14.49 11.95
CA TRP A 142 0.17 -14.93 12.85
C TRP A 142 1.21 -15.80 12.14
N THR A 143 0.79 -16.77 11.31
CA THR A 143 1.70 -17.65 10.55
C THR A 143 2.07 -17.10 9.17
N SER A 144 1.40 -16.01 8.73
CA SER A 144 1.55 -15.53 7.37
C SER A 144 2.53 -14.39 7.21
N VAL A 145 2.88 -13.59 8.23
CA VAL A 145 3.70 -12.38 8.00
C VAL A 145 5.13 -12.74 7.63
N GLU A 146 5.80 -13.56 8.45
CA GLU A 146 7.16 -14.03 8.18
C GLU A 146 7.21 -14.89 6.91
N GLY A 147 6.27 -15.81 6.74
CA GLY A 147 6.15 -16.63 5.53
C GLY A 147 5.90 -15.79 4.27
N THR A 148 5.01 -14.79 4.34
CA THR A 148 4.75 -13.85 3.24
C THR A 148 5.96 -13.00 2.95
N PHE A 149 6.61 -12.44 3.98
CA PHE A 149 7.82 -11.65 3.81
C PHE A 149 8.88 -12.50 3.10
N THR A 150 9.17 -13.69 3.62
CA THR A 150 10.16 -14.63 3.04
C THR A 150 9.84 -15.01 1.60
N ALA A 151 8.56 -15.25 1.29
CA ALA A 151 8.11 -15.61 -0.05
C ALA A 151 8.21 -14.45 -1.05
N LEU A 152 8.14 -13.20 -0.58
CA LEU A 152 8.26 -12.00 -1.42
C LEU A 152 9.71 -11.52 -1.52
N SER A 153 10.48 -11.60 -0.44
CA SER A 153 11.83 -11.02 -0.33
C SER A 153 12.87 -11.69 -1.22
N LYS A 154 12.58 -12.88 -1.73
CA LYS A 154 13.44 -13.67 -2.63
C LYS A 154 13.03 -13.56 -4.10
N ARG A 155 11.97 -12.81 -4.42
CA ARG A 155 11.48 -12.69 -5.79
C ARG A 155 12.22 -11.58 -6.51
N ALA A 156 12.82 -11.93 -7.65
CA ALA A 156 13.40 -10.96 -8.57
C ALA A 156 12.29 -10.07 -9.17
N PRO A 157 12.51 -8.75 -9.29
CA PRO A 157 11.60 -7.89 -10.02
C PRO A 157 11.50 -8.32 -11.49
N VAL A 158 10.27 -8.41 -12.02
CA VAL A 158 10.04 -8.79 -13.42
C VAL A 158 10.23 -7.62 -14.39
N ALA A 159 10.13 -6.38 -13.88
CA ALA A 159 10.37 -5.16 -14.63
C ALA A 159 10.65 -3.97 -13.70
N GLU A 160 11.31 -2.93 -14.23
CA GLU A 160 11.40 -1.62 -13.62
C GLU A 160 10.38 -0.66 -14.28
N THR A 161 9.29 -0.36 -13.58
CA THR A 161 8.19 0.48 -14.09
C THR A 161 7.25 0.86 -12.94
N VAL A 162 6.39 1.86 -13.16
CA VAL A 162 5.31 2.24 -12.23
C VAL A 162 3.95 2.43 -12.94
N ASP A 163 3.89 2.20 -14.26
CA ASP A 163 2.74 2.64 -15.07
C ASP A 163 1.59 1.64 -15.05
N HIS A 164 1.86 0.34 -15.16
CA HIS A 164 0.89 -0.76 -15.02
C HIS A 164 -0.51 -0.53 -15.63
N PRO A 165 -0.62 -0.20 -16.93
CA PRO A 165 -1.89 0.18 -17.56
C PRO A 165 -2.98 -0.90 -17.43
N ALA A 166 -2.60 -2.19 -17.57
CA ALA A 166 -3.53 -3.30 -17.41
C ALA A 166 -4.09 -3.39 -15.98
N PHE A 167 -3.25 -3.17 -14.96
CA PHE A 167 -3.68 -3.20 -13.56
C PHE A 167 -4.52 -1.98 -13.22
N ARG A 168 -4.17 -0.77 -13.71
CA ARG A 168 -4.99 0.44 -13.55
C ARG A 168 -6.38 0.25 -14.14
N LYS A 169 -6.47 -0.37 -15.32
CA LYS A 169 -7.75 -0.71 -15.95
C LYS A 169 -8.56 -1.68 -15.09
N ALA A 170 -7.95 -2.78 -14.64
CA ALA A 170 -8.60 -3.75 -13.75
C ALA A 170 -9.08 -3.14 -12.42
N MET A 171 -8.33 -2.20 -11.84
CA MET A 171 -8.76 -1.47 -10.64
C MET A 171 -10.09 -0.73 -10.84
N LEU A 172 -10.31 -0.18 -12.03
CA LEU A 172 -11.49 0.61 -12.37
C LEU A 172 -12.65 -0.23 -12.88
N ASP A 173 -12.38 -1.28 -13.63
CA ASP A 173 -13.40 -2.14 -14.25
C ASP A 173 -13.93 -3.20 -13.28
N ASP A 174 -13.06 -3.77 -12.45
CA ASP A 174 -13.40 -4.89 -11.55
C ASP A 174 -13.73 -4.41 -10.13
N ARG A 175 -14.34 -3.23 -10.00
CA ARG A 175 -14.70 -2.65 -8.69
C ARG A 175 -15.52 -3.62 -7.87
N ILE A 176 -15.17 -3.74 -6.59
CA ILE A 176 -15.83 -4.66 -5.66
C ILE A 176 -16.91 -3.88 -4.91
N LEU A 177 -18.17 -4.18 -5.23
CA LEU A 177 -19.33 -3.61 -4.54
C LEU A 177 -19.64 -4.43 -3.28
N ARG A 178 -19.58 -3.77 -2.13
CA ARG A 178 -19.94 -4.30 -0.80
C ARG A 178 -20.81 -3.26 -0.10
N PRO A 179 -22.10 -3.12 -0.49
CA PRO A 179 -22.95 -2.05 -0.01
C PRO A 179 -22.88 -1.85 1.51
N PRO A 180 -22.74 -0.61 1.99
CA PRO A 180 -22.77 0.64 1.23
C PRO A 180 -21.44 1.02 0.54
N PHE A 181 -20.40 0.20 0.61
CA PHE A 181 -19.03 0.54 0.20
C PHE A 181 -18.63 0.05 -1.18
N THR A 182 -17.81 0.84 -1.86
CA THR A 182 -17.10 0.50 -3.09
C THR A 182 -15.60 0.36 -2.80
N LEU A 183 -14.97 -0.70 -3.33
CA LEU A 183 -13.52 -0.94 -3.26
C LEU A 183 -12.93 -1.10 -4.68
N MET A 184 -11.63 -0.89 -4.81
CA MET A 184 -10.92 -1.03 -6.10
C MET A 184 -10.66 -2.49 -6.47
N GLY A 185 -10.85 -2.80 -7.77
CA GLY A 185 -10.59 -4.11 -8.37
C GLY A 185 -9.11 -4.43 -8.61
N GLY A 186 -8.80 -5.46 -9.38
CA GLY A 186 -7.44 -5.85 -9.76
C GLY A 186 -6.70 -6.79 -8.78
N GLY A 187 -7.10 -6.80 -7.51
CA GLY A 187 -6.62 -7.77 -6.52
C GLY A 187 -5.13 -7.61 -6.19
N ARG A 188 -4.43 -8.75 -6.13
CA ARG A 188 -3.01 -8.81 -5.72
C ARG A 188 -2.24 -9.83 -6.54
N PRO A 189 -1.78 -9.45 -7.75
CA PRO A 189 -0.92 -10.28 -8.58
C PRO A 189 0.36 -10.70 -7.83
N PRO A 190 0.97 -11.84 -8.21
CA PRO A 190 2.09 -12.42 -7.47
C PRO A 190 3.44 -11.73 -7.76
N ASP A 191 3.55 -10.99 -8.85
CA ASP A 191 4.82 -10.45 -9.34
C ASP A 191 5.36 -9.30 -8.49
N ILE A 192 6.68 -9.17 -8.51
CA ILE A 192 7.43 -8.05 -7.93
C ILE A 192 7.94 -7.18 -9.06
N TYR A 193 7.96 -5.88 -8.81
CA TYR A 193 8.43 -4.85 -9.71
C TYR A 193 9.43 -3.97 -8.97
N ARG A 194 10.19 -3.17 -9.72
CA ARG A 194 11.10 -2.18 -9.18
C ARG A 194 10.63 -0.79 -9.58
N LEU A 195 10.64 0.14 -8.64
CA LEU A 195 10.35 1.55 -8.90
C LEU A 195 11.43 2.16 -9.80
N PRO A 196 11.10 3.06 -10.74
CA PRO A 196 12.10 3.82 -11.50
C PRO A 196 12.93 4.75 -10.60
N ASP A 197 14.17 5.07 -11.02
CA ASP A 197 15.12 5.90 -10.26
C ASP A 197 14.60 7.28 -9.87
N ARG A 198 13.62 7.83 -10.61
CA ARG A 198 13.02 9.14 -10.30
C ARG A 198 12.35 9.20 -8.93
N PHE A 199 12.02 8.07 -8.32
CA PHE A 199 11.45 7.99 -6.97
C PHE A 199 12.51 7.99 -5.86
N ASN A 200 13.80 7.95 -6.19
CA ASN A 200 14.86 7.97 -5.18
C ASN A 200 14.85 9.31 -4.44
N GLY A 201 14.91 9.26 -3.11
CA GLY A 201 14.99 10.45 -2.25
C GLY A 201 13.66 11.09 -1.84
N VAL A 202 12.51 10.52 -2.22
CA VAL A 202 11.19 11.15 -1.97
C VAL A 202 10.79 11.15 -0.48
N PHE A 203 10.95 10.03 0.21
CA PHE A 203 10.66 9.84 1.64
C PHE A 203 11.50 8.71 2.19
#